data_AF-A0A966N9I2-F1
#
_entry.id   AF-A0A966N9I2-F1
#
_cell.length_a   1.000
_cell.length_b   1.000
_cell.length_c   1.000
_cell.angle_alpha   90.00
_cell.angle_beta   90.00
_cell.angle_gamma   90.00
#
_symmetry.space_group_name_H-M   'P 1'
#
loop_
_entity.id
_entity.type
_entity.pdbx_description
1 polymer ?
#
loop_
_entity_poly.entity_id
_entity_poly.type
_entity_poly.pdbx_seq_one_letter_code
_entity_poly.pdbx_strand_id
1 'polypeptide(L)'
;MTVFDYLKDIVVTKRGDLSLREYSPYMINRWLSFMNPQFSSLLNECNRQQLLEDKALHYKTVIALVPRRKHLPRFSYIKKVQEKKTEEDKRIEAMAQSLEISKREIREMMGLPSSV
;
A
#
# COMPACT_ATOMS: atom_id res chain seq x y z
N MET A 1 19.95 6.69 3.95
CA MET A 1 19.21 6.79 2.66
C MET A 1 17.73 6.70 2.96
N THR A 2 16.92 7.55 2.34
CA THR A 2 15.48 7.57 2.57
C THR A 2 14.74 6.81 1.47
N VAL A 3 13.49 6.44 1.74
CA VAL A 3 12.59 5.88 0.72
C VAL A 3 12.48 6.79 -0.51
N PHE A 4 12.54 8.11 -0.33
CA PHE A 4 12.47 9.08 -1.42
C PHE A 4 13.70 9.09 -2.32
N ASP A 5 14.88 8.74 -1.79
CA ASP A 5 16.10 8.61 -2.59
C ASP A 5 15.97 7.43 -3.57
N TYR A 6 15.46 6.29 -3.09
CA TYR A 6 15.15 5.15 -3.94
C TYR A 6 14.05 5.45 -4.95
N LEU A 7 12.99 6.18 -4.56
CA LEU A 7 11.93 6.58 -5.49
C LEU A 7 12.45 7.53 -6.57
N LYS A 8 13.31 8.49 -6.21
CA LYS A 8 13.97 9.37 -7.17
C LYS A 8 14.84 8.56 -8.11
N ASP A 9 15.54 7.55 -7.60
CA ASP A 9 16.35 6.69 -8.46
C ASP A 9 15.51 5.81 -9.38
N ILE A 10 14.45 5.21 -8.86
CA ILE A 10 13.50 4.42 -9.64
C ILE A 10 12.80 5.26 -10.70
N VAL A 11 12.43 6.49 -10.43
CA VAL A 11 11.56 7.26 -11.35
C VAL A 11 12.35 8.20 -12.25
N VAL A 12 13.41 8.81 -11.75
CA VAL A 12 14.09 9.94 -12.41
C VAL A 12 15.49 9.59 -12.89
N THR A 13 16.37 9.10 -12.01
CA THR A 13 17.80 8.92 -12.36
C THR A 13 18.11 7.56 -12.98
N LYS A 14 17.37 6.51 -12.65
CA LYS A 14 17.47 5.16 -13.22
C LYS A 14 18.87 4.52 -13.10
N ARG A 15 19.59 4.76 -12.00
CA ARG A 15 20.97 4.27 -11.83
C ARG A 15 21.03 2.85 -11.26
N GLY A 16 20.21 2.55 -10.25
CA GLY A 16 20.16 1.22 -9.64
C GLY A 16 21.39 0.82 -8.84
N ASP A 17 22.19 1.79 -8.40
CA ASP A 17 23.47 1.62 -7.72
C ASP A 17 23.42 1.86 -6.20
N LEU A 18 22.22 2.14 -5.68
CA LEU A 18 22.02 2.49 -4.27
C LEU A 18 22.15 1.26 -3.34
N SER A 19 22.72 1.48 -2.15
CA SER A 19 22.81 0.45 -1.09
C SER A 19 21.44 -0.05 -0.68
N LEU A 20 21.24 -1.36 -0.51
CA LEU A 20 19.93 -1.97 -0.22
C LEU A 20 19.64 -2.21 1.26
N ARG A 21 20.52 -1.77 2.18
CA ARG A 21 20.36 -2.00 3.63
C ARG A 21 19.02 -1.45 4.15
N GLU A 22 18.70 -0.22 3.79
CA GLU A 22 17.47 0.49 4.19
C GLU A 22 16.34 0.36 3.17
N TYR A 23 16.55 -0.43 2.11
CA TYR A 23 15.54 -0.64 1.08
C TYR A 23 14.40 -1.51 1.61
N SER A 24 13.17 -1.07 1.35
CA SER A 24 11.94 -1.78 1.71
C SER A 24 11.05 -1.91 0.46
N PRO A 25 10.94 -3.11 -0.13
CA PRO A 25 10.05 -3.38 -1.27
C PRO A 25 8.63 -2.90 -1.02
N TYR A 26 8.10 -3.16 0.19
CA TYR A 26 6.78 -2.73 0.62
C TYR A 26 6.59 -1.21 0.50
N MET A 27 7.53 -0.42 1.04
CA MET A 27 7.42 1.04 1.01
C MET A 27 7.49 1.57 -0.41
N ILE A 28 8.34 1.00 -1.25
CA ILE A 28 8.46 1.38 -2.67
C ILE A 28 7.15 1.12 -3.41
N ASN A 29 6.57 -0.07 -3.25
CA ASN A 29 5.33 -0.43 -3.94
C ASN A 29 4.17 0.47 -3.51
N ARG A 30 4.08 0.77 -2.20
CA ARG A 30 3.09 1.70 -1.67
C ARG A 30 3.20 3.09 -2.31
N TRP A 31 4.39 3.68 -2.38
CA TRP A 31 4.55 5.01 -2.97
C TRP A 31 4.36 5.04 -4.48
N LEU A 32 4.81 4.01 -5.20
CA LEU A 32 4.60 3.88 -6.64
C LEU A 32 3.11 3.73 -6.99
N SER A 33 2.34 2.99 -6.20
CA SER A 33 0.89 2.86 -6.39
C SER A 33 0.15 4.20 -6.28
N PHE A 34 0.68 5.17 -5.53
CA PHE A 34 0.10 6.51 -5.43
C PHE A 34 0.43 7.43 -6.61
N MET A 35 1.46 7.12 -7.41
CA MET A 35 1.86 7.98 -8.52
C MET A 35 0.94 7.84 -9.73
N ASN A 36 0.49 6.62 -9.99
CA ASN A 36 -0.19 6.30 -11.24
C ASN A 36 -0.93 4.94 -11.11
N PRO A 37 -2.23 4.85 -11.46
CA PRO A 37 -2.99 3.60 -11.35
C PRO A 37 -2.40 2.42 -12.13
N GLN A 38 -1.75 2.67 -13.27
CA GLN A 38 -1.11 1.63 -14.06
C GLN A 38 0.10 1.02 -13.34
N PHE A 39 0.79 1.78 -12.48
CA PHE A 39 1.84 1.23 -11.62
C PHE A 39 1.26 0.26 -10.59
N SER A 40 0.06 0.51 -10.08
CA SER A 40 -0.60 -0.41 -9.14
C SER A 40 -0.85 -1.77 -9.79
N SER A 41 -1.34 -1.81 -11.03
CA SER A 41 -1.53 -3.06 -11.77
C SER A 41 -0.22 -3.80 -12.00
N LEU A 42 0.81 -3.08 -12.46
CA LEU A 42 2.15 -3.64 -12.68
C LEU A 42 2.76 -4.22 -11.40
N LEU A 43 2.63 -3.50 -10.28
CA LEU A 43 3.16 -3.93 -8.99
C LEU A 43 2.40 -5.12 -8.43
N ASN A 44 1.08 -5.22 -8.68
CA ASN A 44 0.31 -6.40 -8.31
C ASN A 44 0.82 -7.64 -9.05
N GLU A 45 1.13 -7.52 -10.35
CA GLU A 45 1.79 -8.60 -11.08
C GLU A 45 3.13 -8.99 -10.47
N CYS A 46 3.94 -7.99 -10.12
CA CYS A 46 5.23 -8.23 -9.48
C CYS A 46 5.09 -8.94 -8.12
N ASN A 47 4.12 -8.52 -7.31
CA ASN A 47 3.85 -9.10 -6.00
C ASN A 47 3.37 -10.55 -6.10
N ARG A 48 2.66 -10.93 -7.17
CA ARG A 48 2.23 -12.32 -7.40
C ARG A 48 3.41 -13.28 -7.63
N GLN A 49 4.54 -12.77 -8.13
CA GLN A 49 5.70 -13.59 -8.52
C GLN A 49 6.77 -13.73 -7.42
N GLN A 50 6.40 -13.54 -6.14
CA GLN A 50 7.34 -13.57 -4.99
C GLN A 50 8.55 -12.63 -5.10
N LEU A 51 8.50 -11.62 -5.98
CA LEU A 51 9.60 -10.66 -6.19
C LEU A 51 9.90 -9.78 -4.96
N LEU A 52 9.11 -9.90 -3.89
CA LEU A 52 9.29 -9.18 -2.63
C LEU A 52 10.37 -9.78 -1.73
N GLU A 53 10.74 -11.04 -1.94
CA GLU A 53 11.66 -11.77 -1.06
C GLU A 53 13.12 -11.35 -1.27
N ASP A 54 13.50 -11.01 -2.51
CA ASP A 54 14.83 -10.47 -2.82
C ASP A 54 14.75 -8.96 -3.13
N LYS A 55 15.31 -8.16 -2.20
CA LYS A 55 15.42 -6.71 -2.34
C LYS A 55 16.15 -6.27 -3.61
N ALA A 56 17.18 -7.01 -4.02
CA ALA A 56 18.01 -6.66 -5.18
C ALA A 56 17.24 -6.93 -6.48
N LEU A 57 16.60 -8.09 -6.56
CA LEU A 57 15.73 -8.43 -7.69
C LEU A 57 14.56 -7.45 -7.79
N HIS A 58 13.89 -7.16 -6.68
CA HIS A 58 12.80 -6.17 -6.64
C HIS A 58 13.25 -4.80 -7.15
N TYR A 59 14.37 -4.28 -6.64
CA TYR A 59 14.86 -2.97 -7.00
C TYR A 59 15.20 -2.85 -8.49
N LYS A 60 15.93 -3.83 -9.04
CA LYS A 60 16.26 -3.88 -10.47
C LYS A 60 15.02 -4.00 -11.34
N THR A 61 14.08 -4.85 -10.94
CA THR A 61 12.83 -5.09 -11.68
C THR A 61 12.00 -3.82 -11.76
N VAL A 62 11.79 -3.15 -10.62
CA VAL A 62 11.02 -1.91 -10.56
C VAL A 62 11.70 -0.78 -11.34
N ILE A 63 13.04 -0.69 -11.31
CA ILE A 63 13.78 0.26 -12.16
C ILE A 63 13.55 -0.02 -13.65
N ALA A 64 13.55 -1.27 -14.08
CA ALA A 64 13.35 -1.65 -15.48
C ALA A 64 11.92 -1.42 -15.96
N LEU A 65 10.92 -1.72 -15.12
CA LEU A 65 9.51 -1.69 -15.50
C LEU A 65 8.88 -0.29 -15.41
N VAL A 66 9.30 0.54 -14.45
CA VAL A 66 8.75 1.89 -14.30
C VAL A 66 9.29 2.78 -15.45
N PRO A 67 8.47 3.54 -16.18
CA PRO A 67 8.98 4.49 -17.17
C PRO A 67 9.68 5.68 -16.50
N ARG A 68 10.75 6.18 -17.13
CA ARG A 68 11.47 7.37 -16.64
C ARG A 68 10.58 8.62 -16.70
N ARG A 69 10.61 9.44 -15.66
CA ARG A 69 9.94 10.75 -15.60
C ARG A 69 10.94 11.87 -15.33
N LYS A 70 10.58 13.09 -15.74
CA LYS A 70 11.43 14.29 -15.56
C LYS A 70 11.57 14.67 -14.08
N HIS A 71 10.49 14.49 -13.30
CA HIS A 71 10.44 14.87 -11.90
C HIS A 71 9.68 13.81 -11.09
N LEU A 72 10.02 13.70 -9.80
CA LEU A 72 9.25 12.92 -8.85
C LEU A 72 7.98 13.72 -8.49
N PRO A 73 6.76 13.15 -8.64
CA PRO A 73 5.55 13.88 -8.32
C PRO A 73 5.49 14.19 -6.82
N ARG A 74 4.83 15.29 -6.46
CA ARG A 74 4.58 15.61 -5.05
C ARG A 74 3.54 14.64 -4.52
N PHE A 75 3.93 13.82 -3.56
CA PHE A 75 3.00 12.86 -2.96
C PHE A 75 2.11 13.55 -1.93
N SER A 76 0.79 13.39 -2.07
CA SER A 76 -0.15 13.64 -0.99
C SER A 76 -0.49 12.31 -0.35
N TYR A 77 -0.05 12.09 0.89
CA TYR A 77 -0.38 10.85 1.58
C TYR A 77 -1.87 10.83 1.93
N ILE A 78 -2.61 9.95 1.27
CA ILE A 78 -4.04 9.77 1.52
C ILE A 78 -4.17 8.97 2.82
N LYS A 79 -4.51 9.67 3.91
CA LYS A 79 -4.86 9.03 5.19
C LYS A 79 -6.31 8.57 5.13
N LYS A 80 -6.58 7.39 5.70
CA LYS A 80 -7.95 6.98 5.98
C LYS A 80 -8.58 8.02 6.90
N VAL A 81 -9.72 8.57 6.49
CA VAL A 81 -10.52 9.44 7.35
C VAL A 81 -11.05 8.57 8.49
N GLN A 82 -10.76 8.95 9.72
CA GLN A 82 -11.32 8.27 10.89
C GLN A 82 -12.68 8.89 11.18
N GLU A 83 -13.74 8.17 10.81
CA GLU A 83 -15.08 8.50 11.26
C GLU A 83 -15.16 8.30 12.78
N LYS A 84 -15.82 9.24 13.47
CA LYS A 84 -16.05 9.09 14.91
C LYS A 84 -16.96 7.87 15.09
N LYS A 85 -16.50 6.88 15.87
CA LYS A 85 -17.32 5.72 16.23
C LYS A 85 -18.63 6.20 16.82
N THR A 86 -19.73 5.77 16.22
CA THR A 86 -21.07 6.04 16.74
C THR A 86 -21.35 5.18 17.97
N GLU A 87 -22.38 5.50 18.74
CA GLU A 87 -22.84 4.61 19.84
C GLU A 87 -23.29 3.25 19.29
N GLU A 88 -23.79 3.21 18.06
CA GLU A 88 -24.15 1.99 17.35
C GLU A 88 -22.92 1.12 17.06
N ASP A 89 -21.81 1.70 16.61
CA ASP A 89 -20.55 0.96 16.40
C ASP A 89 -20.01 0.35 17.70
N LYS A 90 -20.19 1.04 18.84
CA LYS A 90 -19.80 0.51 20.16
C LYS A 90 -20.68 -0.68 20.56
N ARG A 91 -21.99 -0.62 20.27
CA ARG A 91 -22.92 -1.74 20.51
C ARG A 91 -22.55 -2.95 19.65
N ILE A 92 -22.26 -2.72 18.37
CA ILE A 92 -21.80 -3.77 17.45
C ILE A 92 -20.49 -4.38 17.94
N GLU A 93 -19.55 -3.57 18.43
CA GLU A 93 -18.30 -4.05 19.03
C GLU A 93 -18.53 -4.94 20.25
N ALA A 94 -19.42 -4.53 21.17
CA ALA A 94 -19.75 -5.32 22.36
C ALA A 94 -20.44 -6.64 22.00
N MET A 95 -21.37 -6.62 21.04
CA MET A 95 -22.07 -7.83 20.58
C MET A 95 -21.12 -8.79 19.86
N ALA A 96 -20.27 -8.28 18.97
CA ALA A 96 -19.26 -9.07 18.27
C ALA A 96 -18.31 -9.77 19.27
N GLN A 97 -17.92 -9.05 20.33
CA GLN A 97 -17.07 -9.63 21.38
C GLN A 97 -17.82 -10.69 22.20
N SER A 98 -19.08 -10.45 22.56
CA SER A 98 -19.88 -11.39 23.37
C SER A 98 -20.27 -12.66 22.62
N LEU A 99 -20.46 -12.57 21.31
CA LEU A 99 -20.92 -13.67 20.47
C LEU A 99 -19.76 -14.34 19.71
N GLU A 100 -18.53 -13.84 19.87
CA GLU A 100 -17.33 -14.33 19.19
C GLU A 100 -17.46 -14.39 17.65
N ILE A 101 -18.25 -13.48 17.09
CA ILE A 101 -18.48 -13.36 15.65
C ILE A 101 -17.99 -12.01 15.12
N SER A 102 -17.82 -11.90 13.81
CA SER A 102 -17.33 -10.68 13.19
C SER A 102 -18.35 -9.54 13.30
N LYS A 103 -17.85 -8.29 13.35
CA LYS A 103 -18.71 -7.09 13.28
C LYS A 103 -19.55 -7.04 12.00
N ARG A 104 -19.09 -7.71 10.93
CA ARG A 104 -19.82 -7.81 9.66
C ARG A 104 -21.07 -8.67 9.83
N GLU A 105 -20.92 -9.84 10.45
CA GLU A 105 -22.04 -10.76 10.73
C GLU A 105 -23.07 -10.11 11.66
N ILE A 106 -22.63 -9.39 12.71
CA ILE A 106 -23.55 -8.65 13.58
C ILE A 106 -24.35 -7.60 12.79
N ARG A 107 -23.70 -6.85 11.89
CA ARG A 107 -24.41 -5.87 11.04
C ARG A 107 -25.44 -6.54 10.14
N GLU A 108 -25.08 -7.66 9.52
CA GLU A 108 -25.99 -8.46 8.70
C GLU A 108 -27.20 -8.95 9.52
N MET A 109 -26.97 -9.46 10.74
CA MET A 109 -28.04 -9.88 11.67
C MET A 109 -28.95 -8.71 12.08
N MET A 110 -28.40 -7.51 12.21
CA MET A 110 -29.16 -6.29 12.54
C MET A 110 -29.83 -5.64 11.32
N GLY A 111 -29.68 -6.19 10.12
CA GLY A 111 -30.21 -5.61 8.88
C GLY A 111 -29.52 -4.29 8.48
N LEU A 112 -28.33 -4.04 9.01
CA LEU A 112 -27.53 -2.85 8.70
C LEU A 112 -26.69 -3.10 7.44
N PRO A 113 -26.48 -2.07 6.60
CA PRO A 113 -25.60 -2.21 5.44
C PRO A 113 -24.18 -2.58 5.89
N SER A 114 -23.57 -3.53 5.18
CA SER A 114 -22.19 -3.92 5.38
C SER A 114 -21.30 -2.70 5.09
N SER A 115 -20.61 -2.16 6.11
CA SER A 115 -19.64 -1.10 5.86
C SER A 115 -18.43 -1.68 5.12
N VAL A 116 -18.12 -1.07 3.97
CA VAL A 116 -16.92 -1.34 3.15
C VAL A 116 -15.69 -0.75 3.82
#